data_AF-A0A4V2SBE7-F1
#
_entry.id   AF-A0A4V2SBE7-F1
#
_cell.length_a   1.000
_cell.length_b   1.000
_cell.length_c   1.000
_cell.angle_alpha   90.00
_cell.angle_beta   90.00
_cell.angle_gamma   90.00
#
_symmetry.space_group_name_H-M   'P 1'
#
loop_
_entity.id
_entity.type
_entity.pdbx_description
1 polymer ?
#
loop_
_entity_poly.entity_id
_entity_poly.type
_entity_poly.pdbx_seq_one_letter_code
_entity_poly.pdbx_strand_id
1 'polypeptide(L)'
;MINMAGFVVKVVLFAVTITFLLAWGYIKQQRKTEELFNQLYRKCEEKIIKELSNGEVFTSKEVEKIIHGTKASLFWSKNKLQVTDSKIVMKHLLTDLLNKGLIVEVSKSNPKKYKLK
;
A
#
# COMPACT_ATOMS: atom_id res chain seq x y z
N MET A 1 18.47 -22.15 -49.70
CA MET A 1 19.52 -21.91 -48.68
C MET A 1 19.05 -20.80 -47.77
N ILE A 2 18.89 -21.07 -46.47
CA ILE A 2 18.64 -20.01 -45.48
C ILE A 2 19.91 -19.15 -45.43
N ASN A 3 19.77 -17.85 -45.66
CA ASN A 3 20.89 -16.93 -45.53
C ASN A 3 21.35 -16.90 -44.07
N MET A 4 22.54 -17.46 -43.79
CA MET A 4 23.10 -17.67 -42.45
C MET A 4 23.11 -16.35 -41.64
N ALA A 5 23.45 -15.23 -42.28
CA ALA A 5 23.44 -13.91 -41.66
C ALA A 5 22.02 -13.47 -41.25
N GLY A 6 21.02 -13.73 -42.11
CA GLY A 6 19.62 -13.41 -41.82
C GLY A 6 19.05 -14.24 -40.67
N PHE A 7 19.54 -15.46 -40.47
CA PHE A 7 19.17 -16.29 -39.32
C PHE A 7 19.76 -15.72 -38.01
N VAL A 8 21.04 -15.36 -38.01
CA VAL A 8 21.72 -14.76 -36.84
C VAL A 8 21.02 -13.48 -36.40
N VAL A 9 20.69 -12.58 -37.33
CA VAL A 9 19.97 -11.32 -37.01
C VAL A 9 18.61 -11.60 -36.34
N LYS A 10 17.85 -12.59 -36.82
CA LYS A 10 16.56 -12.96 -36.23
C LYS A 10 16.71 -13.47 -34.80
N VAL A 11 17.71 -14.31 -34.55
CA VAL A 11 18.00 -14.84 -33.20
C VAL A 11 18.40 -13.71 -32.26
N VAL A 12 19.28 -12.80 -32.70
CA VAL A 12 19.68 -11.64 -31.88
C VAL A 12 18.49 -10.74 -31.58
N LEU A 13 17.65 -10.43 -32.57
CA LEU A 13 16.48 -9.60 -32.35
C LEU A 13 15.50 -10.25 -31.35
N PHE A 14 15.29 -11.56 -31.45
CA PHE A 14 14.46 -12.32 -30.52
C PHE A 14 15.03 -12.32 -29.09
N ALA A 15 16.36 -12.47 -28.94
CA ALA A 15 17.00 -12.40 -27.64
C ALA A 15 16.80 -11.02 -27.00
N VAL A 16 16.99 -9.96 -27.77
CA VAL A 16 16.79 -8.58 -27.31
C VAL A 16 15.34 -8.35 -26.85
N THR A 17 14.35 -8.80 -27.61
CA THR A 17 12.94 -8.61 -27.21
C THR A 17 12.60 -9.36 -25.92
N ILE A 18 13.10 -10.60 -25.75
CA ILE A 18 12.93 -11.35 -24.49
C ILE A 18 13.57 -10.61 -23.34
N THR A 19 14.80 -10.10 -23.50
CA THR A 19 15.49 -9.36 -22.44
C THR A 19 14.69 -8.15 -21.99
N PHE A 20 14.11 -7.38 -22.92
CA PHE A 20 13.24 -6.24 -22.58
C PHE A 20 12.00 -6.68 -21.79
N LEU A 21 11.34 -7.76 -22.20
CA LEU A 21 10.16 -8.29 -21.50
C LEU A 21 10.50 -8.75 -20.07
N LEU A 22 11.64 -9.43 -19.90
CA LEU A 22 12.11 -9.89 -18.60
C LEU A 22 12.49 -8.71 -17.69
N ALA A 23 13.20 -7.72 -18.21
CA ALA A 23 13.56 -6.52 -17.47
C ALA A 23 12.31 -5.77 -16.97
N TRP A 24 11.31 -5.60 -17.85
CA TRP A 24 10.04 -5.00 -17.47
C TRP A 24 9.30 -5.81 -16.39
N GLY A 25 9.23 -7.13 -16.57
CA GLY A 25 8.61 -8.04 -15.60
C GLY A 25 9.27 -7.97 -14.22
N TYR A 26 10.60 -7.92 -14.17
CA TYR A 26 11.38 -7.83 -12.95
C TYR A 26 11.12 -6.51 -12.19
N ILE A 27 11.13 -5.38 -12.89
CA ILE A 27 10.82 -4.06 -12.30
C ILE A 27 9.38 -4.06 -11.76
N LYS A 28 8.43 -4.60 -12.51
CA LYS A 28 7.03 -4.68 -12.07
C LYS A 28 6.86 -5.56 -10.84
N GLN A 29 7.60 -6.66 -10.74
CA GLN A 29 7.56 -7.56 -9.59
C GLN A 29 8.12 -6.92 -8.32
N GLN A 30 9.16 -6.09 -8.43
CA GLN A 30 9.71 -5.35 -7.29
C GLN A 30 8.72 -4.34 -6.73
N ARG A 31 8.06 -3.56 -7.60
CA ARG A 31 7.09 -2.53 -7.19
C ARG A 31 5.81 -3.09 -6.55
N LYS A 32 5.51 -4.37 -6.82
CA LYS A 32 4.31 -5.05 -6.31
C LYS A 32 4.17 -4.99 -4.79
N THR A 33 5.26 -5.13 -4.04
CA THR A 33 5.22 -5.09 -2.56
C THR A 33 4.86 -3.71 -2.07
N GLU A 34 5.47 -2.68 -2.64
CA GLU A 34 5.19 -1.28 -2.31
C GLU A 34 3.75 -0.89 -2.68
N GLU A 35 3.29 -1.27 -3.87
CA GLU A 35 1.91 -1.03 -4.29
C GLU A 35 0.89 -1.70 -3.36
N LEU A 36 1.15 -2.94 -2.95
CA LEU A 36 0.28 -3.68 -2.04
C LEU A 36 0.27 -3.05 -0.64
N PHE A 37 1.43 -2.56 -0.17
CA PHE A 37 1.55 -1.82 1.09
C PHE A 37 0.82 -0.48 1.03
N ASN A 38 1.03 0.30 -0.03
CA ASN A 38 0.34 1.58 -0.27
C ASN A 38 -1.18 1.39 -0.32
N GLN A 39 -1.65 0.31 -0.95
CA GLN A 39 -3.08 -0.01 -1.00
C GLN A 39 -3.62 -0.38 0.39
N LEU A 40 -2.84 -1.11 1.21
CA LEU A 40 -3.20 -1.41 2.60
C LEU A 40 -3.29 -0.13 3.42
N TYR A 41 -2.28 0.74 3.28
CA TYR A 41 -2.20 2.00 3.97
C TYR A 41 -3.41 2.88 3.65
N ARG A 42 -3.70 3.06 2.35
CA ARG A 42 -4.84 3.85 1.88
C ARG A 42 -6.17 3.32 2.40
N LYS A 43 -6.36 1.99 2.40
CA LYS A 43 -7.58 1.39 2.98
C LYS A 43 -7.72 1.65 4.48
N CYS A 44 -6.61 1.65 5.22
CA CYS A 44 -6.64 1.96 6.65
C CYS A 44 -6.96 3.45 6.86
N GLU A 45 -6.33 4.35 6.11
CA GLU A 45 -6.63 5.80 6.15
C GLU A 45 -8.10 6.07 5.81
N GLU A 46 -8.61 5.51 4.71
CA GLU A 46 -10.02 5.63 4.28
C GLU A 46 -10.98 5.17 5.38
N LYS A 47 -10.70 4.04 6.04
CA LYS A 47 -11.51 3.57 7.18
C LYS A 47 -11.48 4.54 8.34
N ILE A 48 -10.30 4.98 8.77
CA ILE A 48 -10.15 5.90 9.91
C ILE A 48 -10.91 7.21 9.64
N ILE A 49 -10.71 7.79 8.45
CA ILE A 49 -11.38 9.03 8.03
C ILE A 49 -12.89 8.83 7.97
N LYS A 50 -13.37 7.71 7.41
CA LYS A 50 -14.80 7.41 7.33
C LYS A 50 -15.43 7.33 8.72
N GLU A 51 -14.81 6.64 9.66
CA GLU A 51 -15.32 6.57 11.04
C GLU A 51 -15.31 7.96 11.71
N LEU A 52 -14.20 8.71 11.61
CA LEU A 52 -14.09 10.08 12.15
C LEU A 52 -15.10 11.06 11.51
N SER A 53 -15.47 10.86 10.25
CA SER A 53 -16.43 11.72 9.54
C SER A 53 -17.86 11.60 10.08
N ASN A 54 -18.18 10.51 10.80
CA ASN A 54 -19.46 10.35 11.47
C ASN A 54 -19.61 11.27 12.72
N GLY A 55 -18.62 12.12 12.99
CA GLY A 55 -18.62 13.09 14.08
C GLY A 55 -18.11 12.52 15.41
N GLU A 56 -17.71 11.26 15.42
CA GLU A 56 -17.19 10.57 16.59
C GLU A 56 -15.72 10.93 16.86
N VAL A 57 -15.39 11.12 18.13
CA VAL A 57 -14.02 11.34 18.61
C VAL A 57 -13.46 9.98 19.00
N PHE A 58 -12.41 9.53 18.30
CA PHE A 58 -11.83 8.21 18.55
C PHE A 58 -10.58 8.28 19.42
N THR A 59 -10.44 7.31 20.30
CA THR A 59 -9.22 7.01 21.04
C THR A 59 -8.27 6.15 20.22
N SER A 60 -6.97 6.17 20.54
CA SER A 60 -5.98 5.29 19.89
C SER A 60 -6.39 3.81 19.88
N LYS A 61 -7.04 3.32 20.95
CA LYS A 61 -7.49 1.91 21.04
C LYS A 61 -8.63 1.60 20.07
N GLU A 62 -9.51 2.55 19.79
CA GLU A 62 -10.60 2.34 18.83
C GLU A 62 -10.06 2.37 17.41
N VAL A 63 -9.14 3.29 17.11
CA VAL A 63 -8.42 3.32 15.83
C VAL A 63 -7.68 2.01 15.58
N GLU A 64 -7.00 1.46 16.60
CA GLU A 64 -6.35 0.15 16.54
C GLU A 64 -7.36 -0.96 16.16
N LYS A 65 -8.54 -0.98 16.78
CA LYS A 65 -9.60 -1.94 16.44
C LYS A 65 -10.15 -1.77 15.02
N ILE A 66 -10.31 -0.54 14.55
CA ILE A 66 -10.84 -0.22 13.20
C ILE A 66 -9.93 -0.78 12.11
N ILE A 67 -8.61 -0.64 12.28
CA ILE A 67 -7.64 -1.07 11.28
C ILE A 67 -7.28 -2.56 11.41
N HIS A 68 -7.54 -3.18 12.57
CA HIS A 68 -7.20 -4.57 12.81
C HIS A 68 -7.82 -5.51 11.77
N GLY A 69 -6.98 -6.39 11.21
CA GLY A 69 -7.38 -7.36 10.20
C GLY A 69 -7.77 -6.75 8.84
N THR A 70 -7.49 -5.46 8.60
CA THR A 70 -7.68 -4.86 7.28
C THR A 70 -6.79 -5.56 6.25
N LYS A 71 -7.37 -5.85 5.08
CA LYS A 71 -6.72 -6.60 4.00
C LYS A 71 -6.61 -5.78 2.72
N ALA A 72 -5.46 -5.87 2.07
CA ALA A 72 -5.22 -5.33 0.73
C ALA A 72 -4.82 -6.44 -0.25
N SER A 73 -5.21 -6.25 -1.50
CA SER A 73 -4.96 -7.18 -2.61
C SER A 73 -4.98 -6.39 -3.91
N LEU A 74 -3.96 -6.59 -4.73
CA LEU A 74 -3.91 -5.98 -6.06
C LEU A 74 -4.79 -6.80 -7.03
N PHE A 75 -5.54 -6.14 -7.91
CA PHE A 75 -6.46 -6.83 -8.84
C PHE A 75 -5.75 -7.84 -9.75
N TRP A 76 -4.50 -7.56 -10.12
CA TRP A 76 -3.66 -8.42 -10.96
C TRP A 76 -2.83 -9.44 -10.17
N SER A 77 -3.00 -9.53 -8.85
CA SER A 77 -2.19 -10.43 -8.02
C SER A 77 -3.01 -11.20 -7.00
N LYS A 78 -2.64 -12.48 -6.83
CA LYS A 78 -3.15 -13.32 -5.75
C LYS A 78 -2.57 -12.96 -4.37
N ASN A 79 -1.49 -12.17 -4.31
CA ASN A 79 -0.88 -11.76 -3.04
C ASN A 79 -1.82 -10.85 -2.26
N LYS A 80 -1.91 -11.10 -0.96
CA LYS A 80 -2.69 -10.28 -0.02
C LYS A 80 -1.80 -9.87 1.15
N LEU A 81 -1.98 -8.66 1.64
CA LEU A 81 -1.43 -8.21 2.91
C LEU A 81 -2.56 -7.99 3.90
N GLN A 82 -2.27 -8.26 5.16
CA GLN A 82 -3.18 -8.06 6.27
C GLN A 82 -2.44 -7.36 7.41
N VAL A 83 -3.13 -6.43 8.08
CA VAL A 83 -2.63 -5.84 9.32
C VAL A 83 -2.64 -6.91 10.42
N THR A 84 -1.45 -7.32 10.87
CA THR A 84 -1.24 -8.24 12.00
C THR A 84 -0.97 -7.47 13.29
N ASP A 85 0.07 -6.63 13.32
CA ASP A 85 0.33 -5.73 14.44
C ASP A 85 -0.36 -4.37 14.22
N SER A 86 -1.59 -4.28 14.70
CA SER A 86 -2.41 -3.08 14.53
C SER A 86 -1.90 -1.92 15.37
N LYS A 87 -1.17 -2.19 16.46
CA LYS A 87 -0.67 -1.15 17.37
C LYS A 87 0.46 -0.36 16.72
N ILE A 88 1.41 -1.03 16.06
CA ILE A 88 2.51 -0.36 15.34
C ILE A 88 1.95 0.41 14.15
N VAL A 89 1.11 -0.24 13.34
CA VAL A 89 0.54 0.38 12.13
C VAL A 89 -0.32 1.60 12.48
N MET A 90 -1.12 1.53 13.55
CA MET A 90 -1.91 2.65 14.05
C MET A 90 -1.03 3.83 14.44
N LYS A 91 0.12 3.61 15.10
CA LYS A 91 1.01 4.70 15.52
C LYS A 91 1.53 5.47 14.32
N HIS A 92 1.99 4.75 13.30
CA HIS A 92 2.47 5.36 12.06
C HIS A 92 1.33 6.09 11.33
N LEU A 93 0.18 5.44 11.16
CA LEU A 93 -1.00 6.06 10.53
C LEU A 93 -1.45 7.35 11.20
N LEU A 94 -1.60 7.35 12.52
CA LEU A 94 -2.03 8.54 13.25
C LEU A 94 -1.00 9.67 13.14
N THR A 95 0.29 9.34 13.22
CA THR A 95 1.37 10.32 13.05
C THR A 95 1.33 10.94 11.65
N ASP A 96 1.15 10.12 10.63
CA ASP A 96 1.05 10.59 9.24
C ASP A 96 -0.20 11.42 8.99
N LEU A 97 -1.36 11.01 9.53
CA LEU A 97 -2.61 11.76 9.40
C LEU A 97 -2.55 13.13 10.13
N LEU A 98 -1.89 13.19 11.28
CA LEU A 98 -1.61 14.44 11.99
C LEU A 98 -0.67 15.34 11.17
N ASN A 99 0.42 14.78 10.63
CA ASN A 99 1.38 15.52 9.81
C ASN A 99 0.75 16.05 8.51
N LYS A 100 -0.15 15.28 7.90
CA LYS A 100 -0.96 15.70 6.74
C LYS A 100 -2.03 16.73 7.10
N GLY A 101 -2.29 16.97 8.40
CA GLY A 101 -3.31 17.90 8.87
C GLY A 101 -4.74 17.43 8.66
N LEU A 102 -4.96 16.12 8.46
CA LEU A 102 -6.29 15.53 8.22
C LEU A 102 -7.07 15.32 9.52
N ILE A 103 -6.35 15.12 10.63
CA ILE A 103 -6.91 14.93 11.97
C ILE A 103 -6.24 15.87 12.96
N VAL A 104 -6.92 16.18 14.06
CA VAL A 104 -6.42 16.98 15.18
C VAL A 104 -6.56 16.22 16.49
N GLU A 105 -5.59 16.40 17.40
CA GLU A 105 -5.65 15.87 18.75
C GLU A 105 -6.54 16.79 19.61
N VAL A 106 -7.71 16.29 20.03
CA VAL A 106 -8.70 17.06 20.81
C VAL A 106 -8.41 17.00 22.30
N SER A 107 -7.70 15.97 22.76
CA SER A 107 -7.26 15.87 24.16
C SER A 107 -5.87 15.24 24.26
N LYS A 108 -4.96 15.96 24.94
CA LYS A 108 -3.63 15.47 25.34
C LYS A 108 -3.65 14.59 26.59
N SER A 109 -4.81 14.42 27.24
CA SER A 109 -4.94 13.51 28.38
C SER A 109 -4.91 12.06 27.90
N ASN A 110 -4.36 11.15 28.71
CA ASN A 110 -4.37 9.72 28.40
C ASN A 110 -5.78 9.14 28.69
N PRO A 111 -6.51 8.57 27.71
CA PRO A 111 -6.10 8.27 26.33
C PRO A 111 -6.28 9.44 25.37
N LYS A 112 -5.28 9.62 24.49
CA LYS A 112 -5.30 10.60 23.39
C LYS A 112 -6.52 10.43 22.52
N LYS A 113 -7.18 11.54 22.19
CA LYS A 113 -8.41 11.59 21.40
C LYS A 113 -8.20 12.37 20.11
N TYR A 114 -8.70 11.83 19.01
CA TYR A 114 -8.56 12.41 17.67
C TYR A 114 -9.92 12.73 17.07
N LYS A 115 -9.99 13.83 16.33
CA LYS A 115 -11.15 14.23 15.52
C LYS A 115 -10.68 14.68 14.15
N LEU A 116 -11.56 14.61 13.15
CA LEU A 116 -11.31 15.24 11.86
C LEU A 116 -11.15 16.75 12.03
N LYS A 117 -10.20 17.34 11.30
CA LYS A 117 -9.95 18.79 11.33
C LYS A 117 -11.12 19.58 10.75
#